data_AF-A0A392M0K3-F1
#
_entry.id   AF-A0A392M0K3-F1
#
_cell.length_a   1.000
_cell.length_b   1.000
_cell.length_c   1.000
_cell.angle_alpha   90.00
_cell.angle_beta   90.00
_cell.angle_gamma   90.00
#
_symmetry.space_group_name_H-M   'P 1'
#
loop_
_entity.id
_entity.type
_entity.pdbx_description
1 polymer ?
#
loop_
_entity_poly.entity_id
_entity_poly.type
_entity_poly.pdbx_seq_one_letter_code
_entity_poly.pdbx_strand_id
1 'polypeptide(L)' 'MAASKVMTVKPDACIVDFYNEGDHSTPNSWPSWFGRPIYTLFLTECDMTFGRTIVSEHHGDFRGNVKLSLVPG' A
#
# COMPACT_ATOMS: atom_id res chain seq x y z
N MET A 1 19.58 -12.28 11.92
CA MET A 1 18.44 -13.20 12.03
C MET A 1 17.18 -12.37 11.89
N ALA A 2 16.45 -12.51 10.78
CA ALA A 2 15.14 -11.86 10.66
C ALA A 2 14.20 -12.57 11.65
N ALA A 3 13.68 -11.83 12.63
CA ALA A 3 12.67 -12.35 13.52
C ALA A 3 11.47 -12.74 12.65
N SER A 4 11.11 -14.03 12.66
CA SER A 4 9.87 -14.50 12.03
C SER A 4 8.72 -13.81 12.76
N LYS A 5 8.18 -12.74 12.16
CA LYS A 5 7.01 -12.06 12.69
C LYS A 5 5.84 -13.03 12.57
N VAL A 6 5.50 -13.68 13.69
CA VAL A 6 4.37 -14.61 13.75
C VAL A 6 3.12 -13.83 13.42
N MET A 7 2.57 -14.08 12.24
CA MET A 7 1.28 -13.52 11.85
C MET A 7 0.21 -14.13 12.75
N THR A 8 -0.54 -13.29 13.47
CA THR A 8 -1.59 -13.75 14.37
C THR A 8 -2.84 -14.22 13.63
N VAL A 9 -2.91 -13.97 12.32
CA VAL A 9 -4.01 -14.33 11.42
C VAL A 9 -3.41 -14.87 10.12
N LYS A 10 -3.94 -15.99 9.63
CA LYS A 10 -3.54 -16.60 8.35
C LYS A 10 -4.22 -15.84 7.19
N PRO A 11 -3.47 -15.33 6.19
CA PRO A 11 -4.07 -14.79 4.97
C PRO A 11 -4.85 -15.87 4.21
N ASP A 12 -6.00 -15.49 3.66
CA ASP A 12 -6.85 -16.32 2.81
C ASP A 12 -6.82 -15.89 1.32
N ALA A 13 -6.31 -14.69 1.03
CA ALA A 13 -6.14 -14.14 -0.30
C ALA A 13 -4.80 -13.40 -0.47
N CYS A 14 -4.34 -13.30 -1.71
CA CYS A 14 -3.17 -12.51 -2.12
C CYS A 14 -3.51 -11.78 -3.41
N ILE A 15 -3.24 -10.47 -3.46
CA ILE A 15 -3.39 -9.62 -4.65
C ILE A 15 -2.00 -9.15 -5.03
N VAL A 16 -1.66 -9.27 -6.32
CA VAL A 16 -0.39 -8.80 -6.87
C VAL A 16 -0.69 -7.75 -7.92
N ASP A 17 -0.35 -6.50 -7.59
CA ASP A 17 -0.51 -5.36 -8.48
C ASP A 17 0.81 -5.07 -9.20
N PHE A 18 0.77 -5.02 -10.54
CA PHE A 18 1.93 -4.69 -11.38
C PHE A 18 1.81 -3.24 -11.85
N TYR A 19 2.86 -2.45 -11.62
CA TYR A 19 2.96 -1.06 -12.03
C TYR A 19 4.21 -0.89 -12.89
N ASN A 20 4.08 -0.23 -14.04
CA ASN A 20 5.24 0.24 -14.80
C ASN A 20 5.74 1.58 -14.25
N GLU A 21 6.84 2.08 -14.79
CA GLU A 21 7.39 3.37 -14.40
C GLU A 21 6.36 4.50 -14.65
N GLY A 22 6.06 5.27 -13.60
CA GLY A 22 5.07 6.35 -13.63
C GLY A 22 3.62 5.93 -13.34
N ASP A 23 3.33 4.62 -13.32
CA ASP A 23 2.00 4.13 -12.97
C ASP A 23 1.67 4.36 -11.48
N HIS A 24 0.39 4.53 -11.19
CA HIS A 24 -0.11 4.73 -9.83
C HIS A 24 -1.57 4.28 -9.70
N SER A 25 -1.93 3.78 -8.52
CA SER A 25 -3.33 3.52 -8.19
C SER A 25 -4.09 4.81 -7.95
N THR A 26 -5.40 4.82 -8.23
CA THR A 26 -6.28 5.86 -7.70
C THR A 26 -6.47 5.70 -6.19
N PRO A 27 -6.74 6.79 -5.46
CA PRO A 27 -7.05 6.72 -4.03
C PRO A 27 -8.23 5.79 -3.78
N ASN A 28 -8.03 4.80 -2.91
CA ASN A 28 -9.04 3.82 -2.59
C ASN A 28 -8.97 3.40 -1.12
N SER A 29 -10.00 2.71 -0.67
CA SER A 29 -10.05 2.09 0.65
C SER A 29 -10.42 0.63 0.49
N TRP A 30 -9.74 -0.24 1.23
CA TRP A 30 -10.09 -1.64 1.30
C TRP A 30 -11.55 -1.82 1.72
N PRO A 31 -12.33 -2.66 1.01
CA PRO A 31 -13.72 -2.90 1.36
C PRO A 31 -13.87 -3.39 2.80
N SER A 32 -15.02 -3.09 3.43
CA SER A 32 -15.27 -3.42 4.84
C SER A 32 -15.29 -4.92 5.13
N TRP A 33 -15.51 -5.76 4.12
CA TRP A 33 -15.49 -7.21 4.25
C TRP A 33 -14.08 -7.83 4.21
N PHE A 34 -13.04 -7.06 3.91
CA PHE A 34 -11.66 -7.56 4.04
C PHE A 34 -11.28 -7.62 5.52
N GLY A 35 -10.81 -8.80 5.94
CA GLY A 35 -10.25 -9.02 7.27
C GLY A 35 -9.07 -8.08 7.56
N ARG A 36 -8.82 -7.81 8.84
CA ARG A 36 -7.69 -6.99 9.29
C ARG A 36 -6.73 -7.82 10.16
N PRO A 37 -5.43 -7.50 10.18
CA PRO A 37 -4.77 -6.45 9.38
C PRO A 37 -4.60 -6.86 7.90
N ILE A 38 -4.37 -5.86 7.05
CA ILE A 38 -3.95 -6.08 5.66
C ILE A 38 -2.44 -5.93 5.61
N TYR A 39 -1.78 -6.89 4.99
CA TYR A 39 -0.34 -6.90 4.81
C TYR A 39 -0.02 -6.51 3.38
N THR A 40 0.93 -5.61 3.21
CA THR A 40 1.42 -5.17 1.90
C THR A 40 2.93 -5.34 1.89
N LEU A 41 3.42 -5.98 0.83
CA LEU A 41 4.84 -6.18 0.55
C LEU A 41 5.17 -5.37 -0.70
N PHE A 42 6.30 -4.66 -0.68
CA PHE A 42 6.78 -3.88 -1.81
C PHE A 42 7.95 -4.59 -2.47
N LEU A 43 7.92 -4.65 -3.80
CA LEU A 43 8.98 -5.30 -4.59
C LEU A 43 9.94 -4.30 -5.22
N THR A 44 9.59 -3.02 -5.22
CA THR A 44 10.38 -1.88 -5.70
C THR A 44 10.26 -0.73 -4.71
N GLU A 45 11.16 0.25 -4.80
CA GLU A 45 10.98 1.51 -4.08
C GLU A 45 9.72 2.22 -4.60
N CYS A 46 8.89 2.72 -3.69
CA CYS A 46 7.71 3.48 -4.04
C CYS A 46 7.27 4.43 -2.92
N ASP A 47 6.38 5.36 -3.24
CA ASP A 47 5.73 6.22 -2.26
C ASP A 47 4.28 5.80 -2.06
N MET A 48 3.80 5.79 -0.81
CA MET A 48 2.39 5.65 -0.48
C MET A 48 1.87 6.86 0.28
N THR A 49 0.73 7.39 -0.20
CA THR A 49 0.03 8.49 0.46
C THR A 49 -1.23 7.98 1.15
N PHE A 50 -1.38 8.30 2.44
CA PHE A 50 -2.54 7.97 3.27
C PHE A 50 -3.22 9.24 3.77
N GLY A 51 -4.55 9.20 3.85
CA GLY A 51 -5.35 10.30 4.39
C GLY A 51 -6.84 10.04 4.25
N ARG A 52 -7.65 10.71 5.06
CA ARG A 52 -9.12 10.71 4.88
C ARG A 52 -9.52 11.46 3.61
N THR A 53 -8.74 12.48 3.25
CA THR A 53 -8.86 13.23 2.01
C THR A 53 -7.52 13.17 1.31
N ILE A 54 -7.51 12.69 0.08
CA ILE A 54 -6.32 12.66 -0.77
C ILE A 54 -6.63 13.53 -1.98
N VAL A 55 -5.80 14.56 -2.19
CA VAL A 55 -5.90 15.47 -3.32
C VAL A 55 -4.80 15.15 -4.33
N SER A 56 -5.06 15.39 -5.61
CA SER A 56 -4.10 15.22 -6.69
C SER A 56 -3.78 16.59 -7.27
N GLU A 57 -2.52 17.00 -7.21
CA GLU A 57 -2.06 18.24 -7.86
C GLU A 57 -1.75 17.97 -9.34
N HIS A 58 -1.12 16.83 -9.61
CA HIS A 58 -0.85 16.28 -10.93
C HIS A 58 -1.12 14.76 -10.96
N HIS A 59 -1.18 14.16 -12.15
CA HIS A 59 -1.39 12.72 -12.32
C HIS A 59 -0.28 11.95 -11.58
N GLY A 60 -0.65 11.23 -10.52
CA GLY A 60 0.29 10.47 -9.66
C GLY A 60 0.87 11.24 -8.47
N ASP A 61 0.74 12.57 -8.43
CA ASP A 61 1.19 13.38 -7.29
C ASP A 61 0.05 13.58 -6.28
N PHE A 62 -0.12 12.58 -5.42
CA PHE A 62 -1.13 12.57 -4.37
C PHE A 62 -0.61 13.16 -3.06
N ARG A 63 -1.36 14.11 -2.51
CA ARG A 63 -1.13 14.68 -1.17
C ARG A 63 -2.21 14.24 -0.20
N GLY A 64 -1.76 13.81 0.98
CA GLY A 64 -2.59 13.36 2.10
C GLY A 64 -1.92 13.71 3.42
N ASN A 65 -2.48 13.19 4.51
CA ASN A 65 -1.96 13.46 5.86
C ASN A 65 -0.60 12.83 6.12
N VAL A 66 -0.33 11.67 5.50
CA VAL A 66 0.93 10.93 5.66
C VAL A 66 1.39 10.47 4.28
N LYS A 67 2.66 10.70 3.96
CA LYS A 67 3.32 10.12 2.79
C LYS A 67 4.53 9.33 3.29
N LEU A 68 4.63 8.07 2.88
CA LEU A 68 5.71 7.17 3.25
C LEU A 68 6.50 6.80 2.01
N SER A 69 7.82 6.93 2.07
CA SER A 69 8.73 6.33 1.09
C SER A 69 9.12 4.95 1.57
N LEU A 70 8.88 3.95 0.74
CA LEU A 70 8.94 2.54 1.06
C LEU A 70 10.03 1.89 0.24
N VAL A 71 10.79 1.01 0.89
CA VAL A 71 11.82 0.20 0.26
C VAL A 71 11.30 -1.22 0.03
N PRO A 72 11.87 -1.98 -0.91
CA PRO A 72 11.53 -3.38 -1.09
C PRO A 72 11.76 -4.21 0.18
N GLY A 73 10.88 -5.19 0.45
CA GLY A 73 10.99 -6.14 1.57
C GLY A 73 10.00 -5.90 2.71
#